data_AF-A0A1R1SP81-F1
#
_entry.id   AF-A0A1R1SP81-F1
#
_cell.length_a   1.000
_cell.length_b   1.000
_cell.length_c   1.000
_cell.angle_alpha   90.00
_cell.angle_beta   90.00
_cell.angle_gamma   90.00
#
_symmetry.space_group_name_H-M   'P 1'
#
loop_
_entity.id
_entity.type
_entity.pdbx_description
1 polymer ?
#
loop_
_entity_poly.entity_id
_entity_poly.type
_entity_poly.pdbx_seq_one_letter_code
_entity_poly.pdbx_strand_id
1 'polypeptide(L)'
;AGLRAARRALRITVGAQPYEPPTGPAFVAAFTPVANIAVGDETPWGVAAELARLLPGTATATYGSEDMRGDGGTSGDGGAPADGGAPGAGGAPAMIANVLADAADRRIVAVVRDVHRHAWMADALDALLAARPDTVVVEMGVPQAPPSGALHIATHGAARVCGLAAAEVITGGVAGG
;
A
#
# COMPACT_ATOMS: atom_id res chain seq x y z
N ALA A 1 -21.32 -11.68 12.31
CA ALA A 1 -22.13 -10.79 11.43
C ALA A 1 -21.25 -9.83 10.61
N GLY A 2 -20.28 -9.11 11.22
CA GLY A 2 -19.46 -8.10 10.53
C GLY A 2 -18.62 -8.58 9.33
N LEU A 3 -17.92 -9.71 9.44
CA LEU A 3 -17.06 -10.21 8.34
C LEU A 3 -17.84 -10.57 7.07
N ARG A 4 -19.02 -11.20 7.20
CA ARG A 4 -19.85 -11.53 6.03
C ARG A 4 -20.36 -10.27 5.32
N ALA A 5 -20.66 -9.21 6.07
CA ALA A 5 -20.97 -7.90 5.49
C ALA A 5 -19.76 -7.30 4.80
N ALA A 6 -18.57 -7.36 5.41
CA ALA A 6 -17.33 -6.86 4.82
C ALA A 6 -16.99 -7.56 3.49
N ARG A 7 -17.08 -8.89 3.42
CA ARG A 7 -16.87 -9.65 2.18
C ARG A 7 -17.82 -9.22 1.06
N ARG A 8 -19.10 -9.03 1.38
CA ARG A 8 -20.12 -8.58 0.40
C ARG A 8 -19.96 -7.12 -0.01
N ALA A 9 -19.31 -6.31 0.81
CA ALA A 9 -19.08 -4.90 0.53
C ALA A 9 -17.85 -4.66 -0.36
N LEU A 10 -17.02 -5.67 -0.60
CA LEU A 10 -15.86 -5.55 -1.48
C LEU A 10 -16.32 -5.28 -2.92
N ARG A 11 -15.76 -4.25 -3.53
CA ARG A 11 -15.79 -4.08 -4.98
C ARG A 11 -14.42 -4.46 -5.53
N ILE A 12 -14.39 -5.50 -6.35
CA ILE A 12 -13.17 -6.05 -6.94
C ILE A 12 -13.16 -5.67 -8.42
N THR A 13 -12.05 -5.13 -8.89
CA THR A 13 -11.82 -4.84 -10.31
C THR A 13 -10.49 -5.44 -10.72
N VAL A 14 -10.52 -6.34 -11.70
CA VAL A 14 -9.31 -6.97 -12.24
C VAL A 14 -8.75 -6.05 -13.32
N GLY A 15 -7.42 -5.85 -13.31
CA GLY A 15 -6.72 -5.06 -14.30
C GLY A 15 -6.66 -5.74 -15.66
N ALA A 16 -5.88 -5.16 -16.58
CA ALA A 16 -5.72 -5.71 -17.93
C ALA A 16 -5.00 -7.06 -17.96
N GLN A 17 -4.16 -7.35 -16.95
CA GLN A 17 -3.45 -8.61 -16.81
C GLN A 17 -4.20 -9.57 -15.87
N PRO A 18 -4.15 -10.89 -16.14
CA PRO A 18 -4.74 -11.87 -15.25
C PRO A 18 -4.05 -11.81 -13.88
N TYR A 19 -4.86 -11.76 -12.82
CA TYR A 19 -4.36 -11.76 -11.45
C TYR A 19 -4.03 -13.18 -10.99
N GLU A 20 -2.77 -13.42 -10.65
CA GLU A 20 -2.34 -14.63 -9.95
C GLU A 20 -2.10 -14.33 -8.46
N PRO A 21 -2.82 -15.01 -7.53
CA PRO A 21 -2.63 -14.87 -6.10
C PRO A 21 -1.19 -15.20 -5.67
N PRO A 22 -0.54 -14.36 -4.84
CA PRO A 22 0.78 -14.68 -4.32
C PRO A 22 0.72 -15.90 -3.40
N THR A 23 1.66 -16.82 -3.59
CA THR A 23 1.86 -18.01 -2.74
C THR A 23 2.96 -17.83 -1.70
N GLY A 24 3.76 -16.76 -1.81
CA GLY A 24 4.83 -16.39 -0.90
C GLY A 24 4.60 -15.03 -0.23
N PRO A 25 5.56 -14.57 0.60
CA PRO A 25 5.48 -13.30 1.31
C PRO A 25 5.18 -12.12 0.39
N ALA A 26 4.24 -11.27 0.79
CA ALA A 26 3.98 -10.00 0.13
C ALA A 26 4.80 -8.86 0.78
N PHE A 27 4.84 -7.72 0.10
CA PHE A 27 5.24 -6.45 0.69
C PHE A 27 4.04 -5.50 0.69
N VAL A 28 3.66 -5.00 1.86
CA VAL A 28 2.53 -4.09 2.02
C VAL A 28 3.05 -2.66 2.13
N ALA A 29 2.77 -1.84 1.12
CA ALA A 29 3.09 -0.42 1.11
C ALA A 29 1.85 0.37 1.53
N ALA A 30 1.83 0.90 2.75
CA ALA A 30 0.71 1.67 3.28
C ALA A 30 0.93 3.18 3.05
N PHE A 31 0.08 3.78 2.22
CA PHE A 31 0.12 5.22 1.94
C PHE A 31 -0.79 5.96 2.93
N THR A 32 -0.21 6.75 3.84
CA THR A 32 -0.97 7.44 4.89
C THR A 32 -1.00 8.95 4.69
N PRO A 33 -2.16 9.62 4.85
CA PRO A 33 -2.22 11.07 4.80
C PRO A 33 -1.66 11.76 6.06
N VAL A 34 -1.43 11.02 7.14
CA VAL A 34 -0.81 11.53 8.36
C VAL A 34 0.53 10.84 8.57
N ALA A 35 1.58 11.66 8.68
CA ALA A 35 2.90 11.32 9.18
C ALA A 35 2.77 10.73 10.59
N ASN A 36 2.90 9.42 10.74
CA ASN A 36 2.96 8.83 12.08
C ASN A 36 4.42 8.52 12.39
N ILE A 37 5.15 9.48 12.98
CA ILE A 37 6.48 9.26 13.56
C ILE A 37 6.35 8.56 14.91
N ALA A 38 5.64 7.44 14.91
CA ALA A 38 5.56 6.51 16.02
C ALA A 38 5.47 5.11 15.43
N VAL A 39 6.62 4.45 15.34
CA VAL A 39 6.72 3.00 15.17
C VAL A 39 6.11 2.38 16.43
N GLY A 40 4.91 1.85 16.30
CA GLY A 40 4.22 1.10 17.33
C GLY A 40 2.93 0.56 16.74
N ASP A 41 2.66 -0.71 17.01
CA ASP A 41 1.48 -1.51 16.66
C ASP A 41 0.10 -0.92 17.06
N GLU A 42 -0.11 0.39 16.98
CA GLU A 42 -1.30 1.02 17.51
C GLU A 42 -2.39 1.12 16.44
N THR A 43 -3.23 0.07 16.47
CA THR A 43 -4.31 -0.31 15.55
C THR A 43 -3.84 -0.72 14.15
N PRO A 44 -3.70 -2.04 13.86
CA PRO A 44 -3.52 -2.52 12.49
C PRO A 44 -4.80 -2.25 11.70
N TRP A 45 -4.89 -1.06 11.12
CA TRP A 45 -5.77 -0.80 9.99
C TRP A 45 -5.05 -1.31 8.72
N GLY A 46 -5.81 -1.60 7.68
CA GLY A 46 -5.25 -2.21 6.47
C GLY A 46 -5.23 -3.74 6.47
N VAL A 47 -4.48 -4.29 5.53
CA VAL A 47 -4.43 -5.74 5.24
C VAL A 47 -3.18 -6.41 5.81
N ALA A 48 -2.20 -5.64 6.30
CA ALA A 48 -0.87 -6.12 6.65
C ALA A 48 -0.88 -7.27 7.67
N ALA A 49 -1.57 -7.11 8.80
CA ALA A 49 -1.63 -8.13 9.84
C ALA A 49 -2.28 -9.44 9.36
N GLU A 50 -3.31 -9.34 8.52
CA GLU A 50 -4.01 -10.50 8.00
C GLU A 50 -3.22 -11.19 6.87
N LEU A 51 -2.50 -10.43 6.04
CA LEU A 51 -1.55 -10.98 5.06
C LEU A 51 -0.34 -11.62 5.75
N ALA A 52 0.20 -11.06 6.83
CA ALA A 52 1.27 -11.71 7.59
C ALA A 52 0.83 -13.05 8.21
N ARG A 53 -0.45 -13.18 8.56
CA ARG A 53 -1.04 -14.45 9.04
C ARG A 53 -1.23 -15.48 7.93
N LEU A 54 -1.62 -15.04 6.72
CA LEU A 54 -1.89 -15.93 5.58
C LEU A 54 -0.62 -16.27 4.77
N LEU A 55 0.32 -15.33 4.71
CA LEU A 55 1.59 -15.38 3.99
C LEU A 55 2.72 -15.02 4.96
N PRO A 56 3.19 -15.98 5.79
CA PRO A 56 4.23 -15.73 6.78
C PRO A 56 5.48 -15.12 6.15
N GLY A 57 6.03 -14.07 6.79
CA GLY A 57 7.15 -13.29 6.26
C GLY A 57 6.75 -12.07 5.44
N THR A 58 5.45 -11.81 5.28
CA THR A 58 4.96 -10.55 4.70
C THR A 58 5.50 -9.36 5.51
N ALA A 59 6.13 -8.43 4.81
CA ALA A 59 6.67 -7.20 5.40
C ALA A 59 5.77 -6.02 5.08
N THR A 60 5.89 -4.94 5.86
CA THR A 60 5.06 -3.75 5.76
C THR A 60 5.90 -2.51 6.01
N ALA A 61 5.68 -1.46 5.22
CA ALA A 61 6.20 -0.12 5.45
C ALA A 61 5.11 0.92 5.23
N THR A 62 5.27 2.08 5.85
CA THR A 62 4.36 3.21 5.72
C THR A 62 5.07 4.35 5.03
N TYR A 63 4.36 5.01 4.12
CA TYR A 63 4.87 6.15 3.39
C TYR A 63 3.84 7.29 3.41
N GLY A 64 4.30 8.50 3.68
CA GLY A 64 3.48 9.69 3.84
C GLY A 64 3.80 10.77 2.80
N SER A 65 3.10 11.90 2.94
CA SER A 65 3.34 13.08 2.11
C SER A 65 4.70 13.74 2.35
N GLU A 66 5.37 13.45 3.46
CA GLU A 66 6.74 13.89 3.75
C GLU A 66 7.77 13.19 2.85
N ASP A 67 7.58 11.90 2.57
CA ASP A 67 8.45 11.14 1.65
C ASP A 67 8.40 11.71 0.23
N MET A 68 7.27 12.33 -0.14
CA MET A 68 7.12 13.07 -1.41
C MET A 68 7.89 14.39 -1.44
N ARG A 69 8.28 14.96 -0.30
CA ARG A 69 9.01 16.22 -0.24
C ARG A 69 10.52 16.03 -0.38
N GLY A 70 11.04 14.86 -0.03
CA GLY A 70 12.44 14.48 -0.22
C GLY A 70 13.43 15.14 0.75
N ASP A 71 12.96 15.73 1.85
CA ASP A 71 13.85 16.08 2.96
C ASP A 71 14.15 14.80 3.74
N GLY A 72 15.28 14.16 3.42
CA GLY A 72 15.74 12.95 4.09
C GLY A 72 15.66 13.13 5.61
N GLY A 73 14.70 12.45 6.23
CA GLY A 73 14.55 12.39 7.68
C GLY A 73 15.71 11.62 8.30
N THR A 74 16.91 12.20 8.33
CA THR A 74 17.99 11.75 9.22
C THR A 74 17.66 12.18 10.63
N SER A 75 16.89 11.36 11.34
CA SER A 75 17.03 11.26 12.80
C SER A 75 18.23 10.36 13.08
N GLY A 76 19.42 10.94 13.14
CA GLY A 76 20.68 10.25 13.41
C GLY A 76 21.81 11.27 13.49
N ASP A 77 22.55 11.22 14.57
CA ASP A 77 23.74 11.99 14.95
C ASP A 77 24.68 12.38 13.77
N GLY A 78 25.04 13.67 13.76
CA GLY A 78 25.66 14.38 12.65
C GLY A 78 26.91 13.74 12.04
N GLY A 79 26.83 13.54 10.73
CA GLY A 79 27.97 13.46 9.82
C GLY A 79 27.63 14.24 8.55
N ALA A 80 28.38 15.30 8.25
CA ALA A 80 28.16 16.09 7.03
C ALA A 80 28.45 15.25 5.77
N PRO A 81 27.62 15.30 4.72
CA PRO A 81 28.00 14.71 3.44
C PRO A 81 29.06 15.60 2.76
N ALA A 82 30.17 14.97 2.39
CA ALA A 82 31.03 15.49 1.34
C ALA A 82 30.39 15.19 -0.02
N ASP A 83 30.61 16.12 -0.95
CA ASP A 83 30.27 16.10 -2.37
C ASP A 83 28.86 16.58 -2.76
N GLY A 84 28.84 17.69 -3.50
CA GLY A 84 27.66 18.45 -3.92
C GLY A 84 26.75 17.73 -4.91
N GLY A 85 25.87 16.88 -4.40
CA GLY A 85 24.67 16.41 -5.11
C GLY A 85 23.63 17.52 -5.23
N ALA A 86 22.99 17.63 -6.39
CA ALA A 86 21.96 18.64 -6.68
C ALA A 86 20.81 18.64 -5.63
N PRO A 87 20.29 19.81 -5.21
CA PRO A 87 19.14 19.85 -4.32
C PRO A 87 17.87 19.44 -5.09
N GLY A 88 17.22 18.37 -4.64
CA GLY A 88 15.86 18.00 -5.06
C GLY A 88 15.74 16.68 -5.81
N ALA A 89 15.92 15.56 -5.12
CA ALA A 89 15.38 14.26 -5.55
C ALA A 89 14.20 13.88 -4.64
N GLY A 90 13.33 14.84 -4.33
CA GLY A 90 12.02 14.58 -3.73
C GLY A 90 11.00 14.22 -4.81
N GLY A 91 9.85 13.73 -4.38
CA GLY A 91 8.71 13.44 -5.24
C GLY A 91 8.45 11.95 -5.43
N ALA A 92 7.40 11.65 -6.19
CA ALA A 92 6.93 10.28 -6.40
C ALA A 92 8.04 9.31 -6.85
N PRO A 93 8.95 9.65 -7.79
CA PRO A 93 9.97 8.71 -8.23
C PRO A 93 10.91 8.25 -7.11
N ALA A 94 11.33 9.15 -6.21
CA ALA A 94 12.24 8.80 -5.12
C ALA A 94 11.54 7.98 -4.03
N MET A 95 10.33 8.37 -3.68
CA MET A 95 9.48 7.58 -2.78
C MET A 95 9.23 6.17 -3.33
N ILE A 96 8.91 6.05 -4.62
CA ILE A 96 8.69 4.74 -5.25
C ILE A 96 9.98 3.94 -5.34
N ALA A 97 11.15 4.56 -5.54
CA ALA A 97 12.42 3.85 -5.44
C ALA A 97 12.60 3.18 -4.05
N ASN A 98 12.20 3.85 -2.97
CA ASN A 98 12.21 3.27 -1.62
C ASN A 98 11.21 2.10 -1.50
N VAL A 99 9.98 2.26 -1.99
CA VAL A 99 8.97 1.18 -2.04
C VAL A 99 9.50 -0.06 -2.75
N LEU A 100 10.16 0.13 -3.90
CA LEU A 100 10.72 -0.97 -4.69
C LEU A 100 11.90 -1.63 -3.98
N ALA A 101 12.77 -0.86 -3.34
CA ALA A 101 13.89 -1.38 -2.57
C ALA A 101 13.41 -2.24 -1.38
N ASP A 102 12.42 -1.77 -0.64
CA ASP A 102 11.84 -2.49 0.51
C ASP A 102 11.08 -3.75 0.07
N ALA A 103 10.37 -3.68 -1.06
CA ALA A 103 9.66 -4.81 -1.63
C ALA A 103 10.60 -5.91 -2.12
N ALA A 104 11.73 -5.53 -2.72
CA ALA A 104 12.56 -6.42 -3.53
C ALA A 104 11.69 -7.18 -4.56
N ASP A 105 11.84 -8.51 -4.64
CA ASP A 105 11.09 -9.35 -5.59
C ASP A 105 9.67 -9.71 -5.12
N ARG A 106 9.24 -9.24 -3.94
CA ARG A 106 7.92 -9.58 -3.39
C ARG A 106 6.79 -8.92 -4.18
N ARG A 107 5.60 -9.54 -4.13
CA ARG A 107 4.37 -8.92 -4.65
C ARG A 107 4.03 -7.71 -3.79
N ILE A 108 3.84 -6.56 -4.44
CA ILE A 108 3.46 -5.32 -3.76
C ILE A 108 1.94 -5.26 -3.61
N VAL A 109 1.50 -4.97 -2.39
CA VAL A 109 0.13 -4.62 -2.03
C VAL A 109 0.12 -3.17 -1.55
N ALA A 110 -0.32 -2.25 -2.40
CA ALA A 110 -0.49 -0.84 -2.09
C ALA A 110 -1.80 -0.63 -1.34
N VAL A 111 -1.74 -0.21 -0.07
CA VAL A 111 -2.90 0.14 0.74
C VAL A 111 -3.04 1.66 0.74
N VAL A 112 -4.14 2.14 0.19
CA VAL A 112 -4.41 3.57 0.03
C VAL A 112 -5.70 3.94 0.73
N ARG A 113 -5.82 5.21 1.11
CA ARG A 113 -7.02 5.74 1.75
C ARG A 113 -7.42 7.07 1.16
N ASP A 114 -8.68 7.13 0.73
CA ASP A 114 -9.31 8.35 0.21
C ASP A 114 -8.43 9.05 -0.85
N VAL A 115 -7.91 8.29 -1.83
CA VAL A 115 -6.94 8.76 -2.86
C VAL A 115 -7.42 10.06 -3.53
N HIS A 116 -8.71 10.16 -3.80
CA HIS A 116 -9.36 11.34 -4.39
C HIS A 116 -9.15 12.65 -3.60
N ARG A 117 -8.76 12.58 -2.33
CA ARG A 117 -8.48 13.74 -1.46
C ARG A 117 -7.01 14.14 -1.44
N HIS A 118 -6.13 13.32 -1.99
CA HIS A 118 -4.69 13.40 -1.81
C HIS A 118 -3.98 13.22 -3.15
N ALA A 119 -3.74 14.32 -3.87
CA ALA A 119 -3.05 14.31 -5.17
C ALA A 119 -1.71 13.56 -5.12
N TRP A 120 -0.93 13.76 -4.06
CA TRP A 120 0.34 13.07 -3.85
C TRP A 120 0.21 11.53 -3.84
N MET A 121 -0.91 11.01 -3.33
CA MET A 121 -1.17 9.57 -3.25
C MET A 121 -1.57 9.02 -4.62
N ALA A 122 -2.30 9.80 -5.42
CA ALA A 122 -2.58 9.46 -6.82
C ALA A 122 -1.28 9.44 -7.64
N ASP A 123 -0.44 10.47 -7.51
CA ASP A 123 0.86 10.56 -8.20
C ASP A 123 1.80 9.40 -7.83
N ALA A 124 1.86 9.06 -6.53
CA ALA A 124 2.66 7.94 -6.04
C ALA A 124 2.11 6.59 -6.55
N LEU A 125 0.79 6.41 -6.57
CA LEU A 125 0.17 5.19 -7.07
C LEU A 125 0.42 5.04 -8.59
N ASP A 126 0.27 6.11 -9.37
CA ASP A 126 0.56 6.09 -10.80
C ASP A 126 2.03 5.74 -11.08
N ALA A 127 2.96 6.34 -10.34
CA ALA A 127 4.38 6.01 -10.44
C ALA A 127 4.69 4.55 -10.07
N LEU A 128 4.07 4.04 -9.00
CA LEU A 128 4.23 2.64 -8.56
C LEU A 128 3.69 1.67 -9.61
N LEU A 129 2.51 1.93 -10.16
CA LEU A 129 1.88 1.06 -11.15
C LEU A 129 2.62 1.07 -12.49
N ALA A 130 3.23 2.20 -12.86
CA ALA A 130 4.11 2.27 -14.02
C ALA A 130 5.37 1.41 -13.84
N ALA A 131 5.95 1.37 -12.64
CA ALA A 131 7.15 0.59 -12.34
C ALA A 131 6.87 -0.90 -12.07
N ARG A 132 5.74 -1.20 -11.42
CA ARG A 132 5.30 -2.55 -11.02
C ARG A 132 3.82 -2.75 -11.37
N PRO A 133 3.51 -3.08 -12.63
CA PRO A 133 2.13 -3.30 -13.08
C PRO A 133 1.41 -4.47 -12.39
N ASP A 134 2.16 -5.39 -11.75
CA ASP A 134 1.64 -6.54 -10.99
C ASP A 134 1.10 -6.16 -9.59
N THR A 135 1.21 -4.89 -9.20
CA THR A 135 0.80 -4.37 -7.89
C THR A 135 -0.71 -4.54 -7.66
N VAL A 136 -1.07 -4.99 -6.46
CA VAL A 136 -2.45 -5.01 -5.96
C VAL A 136 -2.75 -3.72 -5.23
N VAL A 137 -3.90 -3.10 -5.50
CA VAL A 137 -4.35 -1.87 -4.83
C VAL A 137 -5.52 -2.19 -3.91
N VAL A 138 -5.39 -1.85 -2.63
CA VAL A 138 -6.47 -1.94 -1.65
C VAL A 138 -6.86 -0.51 -1.26
N GLU A 139 -7.98 -0.03 -1.77
CA GLU A 139 -8.54 1.27 -1.41
C GLU A 139 -9.50 1.11 -0.24
N MET A 140 -9.12 1.71 0.89
CA MET A 140 -9.96 1.77 2.09
C MET A 140 -10.55 3.17 2.25
N GLY A 141 -11.78 3.26 2.75
CA GLY A 141 -12.50 4.53 2.86
C GLY A 141 -13.60 4.66 1.81
N VAL A 142 -13.77 5.85 1.24
CA VAL A 142 -14.79 6.12 0.21
C VAL A 142 -14.13 6.15 -1.17
N PRO A 143 -14.20 5.06 -1.95
CA PRO A 143 -13.56 4.99 -3.25
C PRO A 143 -14.27 5.90 -4.25
N GLN A 144 -13.53 6.87 -4.79
CA GLN A 144 -13.99 7.76 -5.86
C GLN A 144 -13.02 7.85 -7.04
N ALA A 145 -11.77 7.42 -6.86
CA ALA A 145 -10.81 7.34 -7.94
C ALA A 145 -11.15 6.14 -8.86
N PRO A 146 -10.80 6.20 -10.15
CA PRO A 146 -10.87 5.04 -11.03
C PRO A 146 -10.03 3.87 -10.49
N PRO A 147 -10.52 2.61 -10.56
CA PRO A 147 -9.75 1.46 -10.13
C PRO A 147 -8.49 1.27 -10.97
N SER A 148 -7.40 0.82 -10.34
CA SER A 148 -6.07 0.71 -10.95
C SER A 148 -5.28 -0.48 -10.38
N GLY A 149 -4.23 -0.90 -11.10
CA GLY A 149 -3.37 -2.04 -10.76
C GLY A 149 -3.82 -3.39 -11.33
N ALA A 150 -3.09 -4.46 -10.99
CA ALA A 150 -3.42 -5.81 -11.43
C ALA A 150 -4.73 -6.31 -10.80
N LEU A 151 -4.98 -5.88 -9.57
CA LEU A 151 -6.21 -6.13 -8.83
C LEU A 151 -6.49 -4.91 -7.95
N HIS A 152 -7.68 -4.32 -8.09
CA HIS A 152 -8.16 -3.24 -7.25
C HIS A 152 -9.28 -3.75 -6.33
N ILE A 153 -9.13 -3.54 -5.02
CA ILE A 153 -10.10 -3.93 -4.00
C ILE A 153 -10.53 -2.70 -3.22
N ALA A 154 -11.77 -2.26 -3.44
CA ALA A 154 -12.40 -1.20 -2.68
C ALA A 154 -13.20 -1.79 -1.51
N THR A 155 -12.84 -1.44 -0.27
CA THR A 155 -13.42 -2.08 0.94
C THR A 155 -14.63 -1.34 1.53
N HIS A 156 -14.90 -0.10 1.11
CA HIS A 156 -15.98 0.78 1.63
C HIS A 156 -15.98 0.98 3.16
N GLY A 157 -14.85 0.69 3.81
CA GLY A 157 -14.67 0.77 5.26
C GLY A 157 -13.26 0.39 5.69
N ALA A 158 -12.82 0.90 6.84
CA ALA A 158 -11.46 0.73 7.35
C ALA A 158 -11.36 -0.18 8.58
N ALA A 159 -12.45 -0.87 8.95
CA ALA A 159 -12.46 -1.78 10.09
C ALA A 159 -11.54 -2.99 9.84
N ARG A 160 -11.01 -3.60 10.92
CA ARG A 160 -10.14 -4.80 10.82
C ARG A 160 -10.73 -5.91 9.94
N VAL A 161 -12.04 -6.14 10.02
CA VAL A 161 -12.74 -7.15 9.20
C VAL A 161 -12.74 -6.85 7.70
N CYS A 162 -12.61 -5.57 7.30
CA CYS A 162 -12.41 -5.17 5.91
C CYS A 162 -11.02 -5.59 5.42
N GLY A 163 -10.00 -5.42 6.27
CA GLY A 163 -8.65 -5.89 6.00
C GLY A 163 -8.58 -7.41 5.81
N LEU A 164 -9.25 -8.17 6.67
CA LEU A 164 -9.36 -9.62 6.54
C LEU A 164 -10.05 -10.03 5.23
N ALA A 165 -11.19 -9.42 4.92
CA ALA A 165 -11.92 -9.74 3.69
C ALA A 165 -11.08 -9.44 2.43
N ALA A 166 -10.35 -8.33 2.41
CA ALA A 166 -9.44 -8.01 1.30
C ALA A 166 -8.26 -9.00 1.21
N ALA A 167 -7.65 -9.36 2.36
CA ALA A 167 -6.55 -10.32 2.39
C ALA A 167 -6.96 -11.70 1.84
N GLU A 168 -8.19 -12.16 2.13
CA GLU A 168 -8.74 -13.39 1.55
C GLU A 168 -8.77 -13.35 0.03
N VAL A 169 -9.27 -12.25 -0.55
CA VAL A 169 -9.31 -12.07 -2.02
C VAL A 169 -7.89 -12.07 -2.61
N ILE A 170 -6.95 -11.37 -1.95
CA ILE A 170 -5.55 -11.32 -2.39
C ILE A 170 -4.97 -12.72 -2.47
N THR A 171 -5.18 -13.56 -1.46
CA THR A 171 -4.63 -14.93 -1.43
C THR A 171 -5.46 -15.95 -2.19
N GLY A 172 -6.39 -15.53 -3.06
CA GLY A 172 -7.24 -16.43 -3.86
C GLY A 172 -8.37 -17.11 -3.07
N GLY A 173 -8.62 -16.66 -1.84
CA GLY A 173 -9.79 -17.04 -1.07
C GLY A 173 -11.06 -16.47 -1.70
N VAL A 174 -12.03 -17.34 -1.97
CA VAL A 174 -13.31 -16.92 -2.53
C VAL A 174 -14.00 -16.00 -1.52
N ALA A 175 -14.28 -14.74 -1.89
CA ALA A 175 -15.22 -13.91 -1.16
C ALA A 175 -16.58 -14.59 -1.27
N GLY A 176 -16.88 -15.47 -0.30
CA GLY A 176 -17.92 -16.49 -0.41
C GLY A 176 -19.28 -15.94 -0.84
N GLY A 177 -19.97 -16.73 -1.67
CA GLY A 177 -21.31 -16.46 -2.20
C GLY A 177 -22.44 -16.40 -1.17
#